data_AF-A0A942Z623-F1
#
_entry.id   AF-A0A942Z623-F1
#
_cell.length_a   1.000
_cell.length_b   1.000
_cell.length_c   1.000
_cell.angle_alpha   90.00
_cell.angle_beta   90.00
_cell.angle_gamma   90.00
#
_symmetry.space_group_name_H-M   'P 1'
#
loop_
_entity.id
_entity.type
_entity.pdbx_description
1 polymer ?
#
loop_
_entity_poly.entity_id
_entity_poly.type
_entity_poly.pdbx_seq_one_letter_code
_entity_poly.pdbx_strand_id
1 'polypeptide(L)' 'MHASDLLVKIEEKRRIMVELGLAFSFIDERVVRISDQLDKLLNQYQALHVEKQ' A
#
# COMPACT_ATOMS: atom_id res chain seq x y z
N MET A 1 10.70 0.67 12.40
CA MET A 1 10.41 0.01 11.11
C MET A 1 11.25 0.71 10.06
N HIS A 2 12.03 -0.03 9.26
CA HIS A 2 12.93 0.57 8.28
C HIS A 2 12.19 0.84 6.96
N ALA A 3 12.71 1.75 6.14
CA ALA A 3 12.14 2.07 4.83
C ALA A 3 12.04 0.82 3.93
N SER A 4 12.98 -0.13 4.05
CA SER A 4 12.94 -1.42 3.36
C SER A 4 11.74 -2.28 3.77
N ASP A 5 11.39 -2.31 5.06
CA ASP A 5 10.27 -3.10 5.57
C ASP A 5 8.93 -2.54 5.07
N LEU A 6 8.85 -1.21 4.93
CA LEU A 6 7.69 -0.53 4.36
C LEU A 6 7.52 -0.86 2.88
N LEU A 7 8.60 -0.85 2.10
CA LEU A 7 8.54 -1.20 0.67
C LEU A 7 8.03 -2.63 0.46
N VAL A 8 8.49 -3.59 1.26
CA VAL A 8 7.99 -4.97 1.19
C VAL A 8 6.48 -5.03 1.45
N LYS A 9 6.00 -4.33 2.48
CA LYS A 9 4.56 -4.28 2.81
C LYS A 9 3.72 -3.57 1.75
N ILE A 10 4.25 -2.49 1.16
CA ILE A 10 3.61 -1.77 0.05
C ILE A 10 3.48 -2.70 -1.15
N GLU A 11 4.56 -3.38 -1.52
CA GLU A 11 4.57 -4.31 -2.66
C GLU A 11 3.57 -5.46 -2.46
N GLU A 12 3.56 -6.05 -1.27
CA GLU A 12 2.60 -7.11 -0.91
C GLU A 12 1.15 -6.63 -1.00
N LYS A 13 0.83 -5.48 -0.40
CA LYS A 13 -0.54 -4.94 -0.41
C LYS A 13 -0.98 -4.55 -1.82
N ARG A 14 -0.09 -3.99 -2.64
CA ARG A 14 -0.37 -3.66 -4.04
C ARG A 14 -0.67 -4.93 -4.85
N ARG A 15 0.10 -6.01 -4.65
CA ARG A 15 -0.19 -7.29 -5.30
C ARG A 15 -1.60 -7.78 -4.95
N ILE A 16 -1.96 -7.81 -3.66
CA ILE A 16 -3.29 -8.28 -3.21
C ILE A 16 -4.40 -7.38 -3.77
N MET A 17 -4.19 -6.06 -3.81
CA MET A 17 -5.16 -5.11 -4.39
C MET A 17 -5.42 -5.42 -5.86
N VAL A 18 -4.36 -5.66 -6.65
CA VAL A 18 -4.46 -5.99 -8.07
C VAL A 18 -5.14 -7.34 -8.27
N GLU A 19 -4.74 -8.37 -7.53
CA GLU A 19 -5.34 -9.71 -7.62
C GLU A 19 -6.84 -9.66 -7.32
N LEU A 20 -7.26 -8.95 -6.26
CA LEU A 20 -8.67 -8.79 -5.91
C LEU A 20 -9.43 -7.90 -6.90
N GLY A 21 -8.81 -6.82 -7.38
CA GLY A 21 -9.41 -5.92 -8.36
C GLY A 21 -9.68 -6.60 -9.70
N LEU A 22 -8.78 -7.49 -10.12
CA LEU A 22 -8.93 -8.32 -11.31
C LEU A 22 -9.96 -9.46 -11.11
N ALA A 23 -10.01 -10.06 -9.92
CA ALA A 23 -10.92 -11.18 -9.64
C ALA A 23 -12.38 -10.75 -9.42
N PHE A 24 -12.61 -9.54 -8.88
CA PHE A 24 -13.94 -9.07 -8.50
C PHE A 24 -14.30 -7.75 -9.18
N SER A 25 -13.71 -6.65 -8.72
CA SER A 25 -13.77 -5.30 -9.31
C SER A 25 -12.97 -4.35 -8.42
N PHE A 26 -12.48 -3.25 -8.97
CA PHE A 26 -11.78 -2.22 -8.18
C PHE A 26 -12.70 -1.43 -7.23
N ILE A 27 -14.02 -1.55 -7.37
CA ILE A 27 -14.99 -0.99 -6.42
C ILE A 27 -15.34 -1.95 -5.27
N ASP A 28 -14.81 -3.18 -5.28
CA ASP A 28 -15.02 -4.14 -4.20
C ASP A 28 -14.49 -3.54 -2.87
N GLU A 29 -15.29 -3.63 -1.82
CA GLU A 29 -14.96 -3.04 -0.52
C GLU A 29 -13.60 -3.52 0.01
N ARG A 30 -13.20 -4.76 -0.28
CA ARG A 30 -11.89 -5.30 0.12
C ARG A 30 -10.75 -4.60 -0.62
N VAL A 31 -10.95 -4.29 -1.90
CA VAL A 31 -9.98 -3.53 -2.71
C VAL A 31 -9.85 -2.11 -2.18
N VAL A 32 -10.97 -1.46 -1.86
CA VAL A 32 -10.99 -0.12 -1.25
C VAL A 32 -10.26 -0.11 0.10
N ARG A 33 -10.53 -1.10 0.97
CA ARG A 33 -9.84 -1.22 2.27
C ARG A 33 -8.34 -1.43 2.12
N ILE A 34 -7.89 -2.16 1.10
CA ILE A 34 -6.46 -2.35 0.83
C ILE A 34 -5.84 -1.08 0.26
N SER A 35 -6.56 -0.33 -0.59
CA SER A 35 -6.13 0.98 -1.07
C SER A 35 -5.88 1.95 0.09
N ASP A 36 -6.79 2.02 1.06
CA ASP A 36 -6.61 2.85 2.27
C ASP A 36 -5.38 2.44 3.09
N GLN A 37 -5.06 1.14 3.14
CA GLN A 37 -3.87 0.64 3.81
C GLN A 37 -2.59 0.98 3.04
N LEU A 38 -2.64 0.91 1.71
CA LEU A 38 -1.53 1.31 0.83
C LEU A 38 -1.20 2.79 0.99
N ASP A 39 -2.22 3.66 1.00
CA ASP A 39 -2.01 5.10 1.21
C ASP A 39 -1.33 5.40 2.55
N LYS A 40 -1.74 4.71 3.62
CA LYS A 40 -1.09 4.85 4.93
C LYS A 40 0.37 4.41 4.91
N LEU A 41 0.69 3.30 4.23
CA LEU A 41 2.06 2.80 4.11
C LEU A 41 2.92 3.74 3.25
N LEU A 42 2.38 4.27 2.15
CA LEU A 42 3.04 5.24 1.29
C LEU A 42 3.32 6.55 2.04
N ASN A 43 2.37 7.05 2.83
CA ASN A 43 2.56 8.22 3.66
C ASN A 43 3.66 8.01 4.72
N GLN A 44 3.69 6.84 5.37
CA GLN A 44 4.77 6.49 6.30
C GLN A 44 6.13 6.41 5.62
N TYR A 45 6.19 5.82 4.42
CA TYR A 45 7.41 5.76 3.64
C TYR A 45 7.88 7.16 3.23
N GLN A 46 6.97 8.00 2.74
CA GLN A 46 7.27 9.38 2.37
C GLN A 46 7.76 10.19 3.57
N ALA A 47 7.15 10.06 4.75
CA ALA A 47 7.60 10.76 5.97
C ALA A 47 9.07 10.44 6.31
N LEU A 48 9.47 9.17 6.21
CA LEU A 48 10.87 8.76 6.43
C LEU A 48 11.86 9.30 5.39
N HIS A 49 11.37 9.72 4.23
CA HIS A 49 12.19 10.26 3.14
C HIS A 49 12.14 11.79 3.07
N VAL A 50 11.10 12.44 3.59
CA VAL A 50 10.97 13.91 3.69
C VAL A 50 11.85 14.48 4.83
N GLU A 51 12.08 13.73 5.92
CA GLU A 51 13.00 14.15 7.00
C GLU A 51 14.50 14.20 6.59
N LYS A 52 14.84 13.82 5.36
CA LYS A 52 16.22 13.82 4.83
C LYS A 52 16.55 14.99 3.90
N GLN A 53 15.68 16.00 3.79
CA GLN A 53 15.97 17.24 3.04
C GLN A 53 16.30 18.41 3.96
#